data_AF-A0A3D1FCL5-F1
#
_entry.id   AF-A0A3D1FCL5-F1
#
_cell.length_a   1.000
_cell.length_b   1.000
_cell.length_c   1.000
_cell.angle_alpha   90.00
_cell.angle_beta   90.00
_cell.angle_gamma   90.00
#
_symmetry.space_group_name_H-M   'P 1'
#
loop_
_entity.id
_entity.type
_entity.pdbx_description
1 polymer ?
#
loop_
_entity_poly.entity_id
_entity_poly.type
_entity_poly.pdbx_seq_one_letter_code
_entity_poly.pdbx_strand_id
1 'polypeptide(L)'
;FGPVSSIHFGGSAIDSLVPGKSEFRNIIDTLVGYKKDKKPILNSLAALHYMHDWPYYKQIPCYAGRVFCHISANGSFYPCVALEGSVTASCLRHDFSEVLEAVSHKTRHCNGCWCTGTLEFNQMLSLKLTALMSILHFATSPPKIRNRRIHEPCKI
;
A
#
# COMPACT_ATOMS: atom_id res chain seq x y z
N PHE A 1 0.53 6.70 4.68
CA PHE A 1 -0.22 6.30 5.87
C PHE A 1 -1.16 5.15 5.52
N GLY A 2 -1.27 4.15 6.39
CA GLY A 2 -2.15 3.00 6.25
C GLY A 2 -2.33 2.31 7.61
N PRO A 3 -3.34 1.44 7.76
CA PRO A 3 -3.56 0.74 9.01
C PRO A 3 -2.43 -0.25 9.29
N VAL A 4 -2.18 -0.49 10.58
CA VAL A 4 -1.33 -1.60 11.01
C VAL A 4 -2.01 -2.90 10.57
N SER A 5 -1.31 -3.71 9.77
CA SER A 5 -1.82 -5.00 9.30
C SER A 5 -0.91 -6.13 9.75
N SER A 6 -1.50 -7.19 10.30
CA SER A 6 -0.81 -8.43 10.70
C SER A 6 -0.04 -9.12 9.57
N ILE A 7 -0.41 -8.80 8.32
CA ILE A 7 0.06 -9.47 7.11
C ILE A 7 1.57 -9.33 6.90
N HIS A 8 2.24 -8.35 7.54
CA HIS A 8 3.63 -8.04 7.22
C HIS A 8 4.69 -8.32 8.27
N PHE A 9 4.58 -7.99 9.56
CA PHE A 9 5.78 -8.11 10.42
C PHE A 9 5.55 -8.34 11.93
N GLY A 10 4.33 -8.65 12.38
CA GLY A 10 4.03 -8.54 13.82
C GLY A 10 3.50 -9.75 14.57
N GLY A 11 2.87 -10.72 13.89
CA GLY A 11 2.09 -11.75 14.59
C GLY A 11 1.13 -11.13 15.60
N SER A 12 0.92 -11.78 16.75
CA SER A 12 0.14 -11.22 17.87
C SER A 12 0.88 -10.12 18.65
N ALA A 13 2.19 -9.94 18.42
CA ALA A 13 2.99 -8.95 19.15
C ALA A 13 2.63 -7.50 18.78
N ILE A 14 1.89 -7.29 17.68
CA ILE A 14 1.42 -5.97 17.25
C ILE A 14 -0.05 -5.73 17.54
N ASP A 15 -0.77 -6.68 18.16
CA ASP A 15 -2.20 -6.54 18.42
C ASP A 15 -2.49 -5.31 19.31
N SER A 16 -1.59 -5.01 20.25
CA SER A 16 -1.63 -3.81 21.10
C SER A 16 -1.40 -2.49 20.34
N LEU A 17 -0.86 -2.56 19.11
CA LEU A 17 -0.61 -1.41 18.24
C LEU A 17 -1.74 -1.20 17.21
N VAL A 18 -2.69 -2.11 17.12
CA VAL A 18 -3.84 -1.97 16.23
C VAL A 18 -4.80 -0.94 16.85
N PRO A 19 -5.05 0.20 16.18
CA PRO A 19 -5.87 1.26 16.74
C PRO A 19 -7.35 0.83 16.81
N GLY A 20 -8.10 1.51 17.67
CA GLY A 20 -9.56 1.40 17.65
C GLY A 20 -10.15 1.88 16.32
N LYS A 21 -11.30 1.34 15.90
CA LYS A 21 -11.97 1.75 14.65
C LYS A 21 -12.29 3.25 14.60
N SER A 22 -12.77 3.81 15.71
CA SER A 22 -13.10 5.24 15.82
C SER A 22 -11.84 6.11 15.77
N GLU A 23 -10.79 5.71 16.48
CA GLU A 23 -9.49 6.37 16.49
C GLU A 23 -8.89 6.43 15.08
N PHE A 24 -8.87 5.30 14.36
CA PHE A 24 -8.37 5.26 12.99
C PHE A 24 -9.17 6.19 12.07
N ARG A 25 -10.50 6.19 12.15
CA ARG A 25 -11.35 7.08 11.36
C ARG A 25 -11.07 8.56 11.63
N ASN A 26 -10.92 8.95 12.89
CA ASN A 26 -10.58 10.33 13.26
C ASN A 26 -9.24 10.78 12.66
N ILE A 27 -8.25 9.88 12.61
CA ILE A 27 -6.96 10.16 11.95
C ILE A 27 -7.15 10.32 10.44
N ILE A 28 -7.94 9.46 9.79
CA ILE A 28 -8.25 9.60 8.37
C ILE A 28 -8.93 10.94 8.08
N ASP A 29 -9.91 11.37 8.88
CA ASP A 29 -10.58 12.66 8.72
C ASP A 29 -9.60 13.84 8.82
N THR A 30 -8.66 13.76 9.77
CA THR A 30 -7.59 14.74 9.93
C THR A 30 -6.71 14.80 8.67
N LEU A 31 -6.33 13.64 8.13
CA LEU A 31 -5.51 13.55 6.91
C LEU A 31 -6.27 14.05 5.67
N VAL A 32 -7.58 13.83 5.58
CA VAL A 32 -8.43 14.39 4.53
C VAL A 32 -8.42 15.91 4.58
N GLY A 33 -8.54 16.50 5.78
CA GLY A 33 -8.39 17.94 5.99
C GLY A 33 -7.04 18.45 5.48
N TYR A 34 -5.94 17.82 5.93
CA TYR A 34 -4.59 18.18 5.48
C TYR A 34 -4.39 18.06 3.97
N LYS A 35 -4.98 17.05 3.33
CA LYS A 35 -4.90 16.88 1.87
C LYS A 35 -5.61 18.01 1.14
N LYS A 36 -6.79 18.40 1.61
CA LYS A 36 -7.59 19.49 1.05
C LYS A 36 -6.86 20.84 1.19
N ASP A 37 -6.11 21.01 2.28
CA ASP A 37 -5.23 22.16 2.52
C ASP A 37 -3.91 22.10 1.73
N LYS A 38 -3.78 21.19 0.76
CA LYS A 38 -2.59 20.99 -0.10
C LYS A 38 -1.30 20.72 0.70
N LYS A 39 -1.40 20.12 1.89
CA LYS A 39 -0.21 19.63 2.61
C LYS A 39 0.38 18.42 1.87
N PRO A 40 1.71 18.24 1.89
CA PRO A 40 2.40 17.21 1.12
C PRO A 40 2.28 15.83 1.76
N ILE A 41 1.05 15.30 1.85
CA ILE A 41 0.78 13.92 2.24
C ILE A 41 0.68 13.05 0.98
N LEU A 42 1.36 11.91 1.01
CA LEU A 42 1.43 10.98 -0.11
C LEU A 42 0.04 10.47 -0.50
N ASN A 43 -0.78 10.15 0.50
CA ASN A 43 -2.09 9.56 0.26
C ASN A 43 -2.98 10.47 -0.61
N SER A 44 -3.68 9.88 -1.56
CA SER A 44 -4.72 10.55 -2.34
C SER A 44 -6.04 10.61 -1.59
N LEU A 45 -6.94 11.52 -1.96
CA LEU A 45 -8.29 11.54 -1.38
C LEU A 45 -9.05 10.24 -1.66
N ALA A 46 -8.83 9.61 -2.83
CA ALA A 46 -9.42 8.30 -3.13
C ALA A 46 -8.97 7.23 -2.14
N ALA A 47 -7.67 7.16 -1.85
CA ALA A 47 -7.12 6.21 -0.89
C ALA A 47 -7.55 6.52 0.54
N LEU A 48 -7.58 7.79 0.96
CA LEU A 48 -8.04 8.18 2.29
C LEU A 48 -9.50 7.82 2.52
N HIS A 49 -10.38 8.14 1.56
CA HIS A 49 -11.79 7.75 1.65
C HIS A 49 -11.97 6.23 1.65
N TYR A 50 -11.15 5.48 0.90
CA TYR A 50 -11.15 4.02 0.97
C TYR A 50 -10.73 3.50 2.35
N MET A 51 -9.65 4.06 2.92
CA MET A 51 -9.13 3.69 4.24
C MET A 51 -10.09 4.05 5.37
N HIS A 52 -10.95 5.05 5.21
CA HIS A 52 -11.95 5.43 6.21
C HIS A 52 -12.88 4.26 6.60
N ASP A 53 -13.07 3.27 5.72
CA ASP A 53 -13.92 2.10 5.99
C ASP A 53 -13.21 0.95 6.73
N TRP A 54 -11.91 1.08 7.01
CA TRP A 54 -11.18 0.09 7.80
C TRP A 54 -11.91 -0.23 9.13
N PRO A 55 -11.92 -1.51 9.59
CA PRO A 55 -11.25 -2.69 9.03
C PRO A 55 -12.04 -3.44 7.94
N TYR A 56 -13.14 -2.87 7.43
CA TYR A 56 -14.03 -3.56 6.51
C TYR A 56 -13.52 -3.41 5.07
N TYR A 57 -13.15 -4.53 4.46
CA TYR A 57 -12.66 -4.51 3.09
C TYR A 57 -13.75 -4.09 2.10
N LYS A 58 -13.35 -3.28 1.14
CA LYS A 58 -14.12 -2.99 -0.08
C LYS A 58 -13.32 -3.45 -1.29
N GLN A 59 -13.97 -4.14 -2.22
CA GLN A 59 -13.30 -4.55 -3.45
C GLN A 59 -12.93 -3.33 -4.30
N ILE A 60 -11.74 -3.38 -4.89
CA ILE A 60 -11.23 -2.40 -5.84
C ILE A 60 -10.57 -3.14 -7.00
N PRO A 61 -10.49 -2.53 -8.21
CA PRO A 61 -9.67 -3.07 -9.28
C PRO A 61 -8.22 -3.20 -8.82
N CYS A 62 -7.68 -4.42 -8.87
CA CYS A 62 -6.32 -4.71 -8.44
C CYS A 62 -5.44 -5.04 -9.65
N TYR A 63 -4.36 -4.29 -9.86
CA TYR A 63 -3.45 -4.46 -11.01
C TYR A 63 -2.17 -5.22 -10.64
N ALA A 64 -2.03 -5.63 -9.38
CA ALA A 64 -1.02 -6.57 -8.93
C ALA A 64 -1.10 -7.89 -9.73
N GLY A 65 0.05 -8.44 -10.08
CA GLY A 65 0.19 -9.61 -10.95
C GLY A 65 -0.12 -9.34 -12.43
N ARG A 66 -0.52 -8.12 -12.82
CA ARG A 66 -0.80 -7.76 -14.23
C ARG A 66 0.12 -6.65 -14.73
N VAL A 67 0.32 -5.62 -13.93
CA VAL A 67 1.15 -4.44 -14.27
C VAL A 67 2.40 -4.37 -13.40
N PHE A 68 2.37 -4.97 -12.21
CA PHE A 68 3.50 -5.09 -11.32
C PHE A 68 3.43 -6.39 -10.53
N CYS A 69 4.58 -6.85 -10.02
CA CYS A 69 4.70 -7.97 -9.11
C CYS A 69 5.81 -7.70 -8.09
N HIS A 70 5.83 -8.45 -7.00
CA HIS A 70 6.90 -8.45 -6.01
C HIS A 70 7.76 -9.69 -6.19
N ILE A 71 9.08 -9.52 -6.16
CA ILE A 71 10.06 -10.61 -6.18
C ILE A 71 10.75 -10.59 -4.82
N SER A 72 10.61 -11.67 -4.05
CA SER A 72 11.25 -11.81 -2.75
C SER A 72 12.72 -12.25 -2.91
N ALA A 73 13.51 -12.14 -1.85
CA ALA A 73 14.95 -12.38 -1.88
C ALA A 73 15.32 -13.82 -2.29
N ASN A 74 14.41 -14.77 -2.10
CA ASN A 74 14.57 -16.16 -2.53
C ASN A 74 14.20 -16.41 -4.01
N GLY A 75 13.91 -15.34 -4.78
CA GLY A 75 13.52 -15.41 -6.18
C GLY A 75 12.05 -15.82 -6.42
N SER A 76 11.24 -15.93 -5.38
CA SER A 76 9.79 -16.22 -5.49
C SER A 76 9.01 -14.98 -5.93
N PHE A 77 7.99 -15.21 -6.75
CA PHE A 77 7.13 -14.14 -7.28
C PHE A 77 5.78 -14.11 -6.57
N TYR A 78 5.34 -12.90 -6.28
CA TYR A 78 4.04 -12.63 -5.68
C TYR A 78 3.35 -11.48 -6.41
N PRO A 79 2.01 -11.46 -6.49
CA PRO A 79 1.32 -10.35 -7.14
C PRO A 79 1.58 -9.02 -6.39
N CYS A 80 1.57 -9.07 -5.07
CA CYS A 80 1.92 -7.97 -4.17
C CYS A 80 2.46 -8.54 -2.86
N VAL A 81 3.10 -7.70 -2.05
CA VAL A 81 3.66 -8.10 -0.76
C VAL A 81 2.60 -8.75 0.15
N ALA A 82 1.37 -8.23 0.18
CA ALA A 82 0.25 -8.77 0.98
C ALA A 82 -0.18 -10.21 0.63
N LEU A 83 0.34 -10.75 -0.47
CA LEU A 83 0.06 -12.09 -0.96
C LEU A 83 1.36 -12.92 -1.03
N GLU A 84 2.39 -12.55 -0.26
CA GLU A 84 3.57 -13.38 -0.08
C GLU A 84 3.20 -14.77 0.44
N GLY A 85 3.82 -15.81 -0.11
CA GLY A 85 3.48 -17.21 0.12
C GLY A 85 2.26 -17.75 -0.66
N SER A 86 1.50 -16.91 -1.36
CA SER A 86 0.29 -17.37 -2.10
C SER A 86 0.56 -18.05 -3.45
N VAL A 87 1.80 -17.96 -3.93
CA VAL A 87 2.27 -18.43 -5.24
C VAL A 87 3.59 -19.18 -5.06
N THR A 88 3.77 -20.24 -5.84
CA THR A 88 4.97 -21.09 -5.84
C THR A 88 5.94 -20.80 -7.00
N ALA A 89 5.53 -19.95 -7.95
CA ALA A 89 6.34 -19.55 -9.09
C ALA A 89 7.59 -18.76 -8.66
N SER A 90 8.69 -19.00 -9.38
CA SER A 90 10.02 -18.44 -9.08
C SER A 90 10.84 -18.28 -10.35
N CYS A 91 11.60 -17.18 -10.45
CA CYS A 91 12.54 -16.94 -11.55
C CYS A 91 13.71 -17.94 -11.62
N LEU A 92 13.93 -18.73 -10.56
CA LEU A 92 14.99 -19.73 -10.55
C LEU A 92 14.56 -21.06 -11.19
N ARG A 93 13.25 -21.24 -11.42
CA ARG A 93 12.68 -22.55 -11.79
C ARG A 93 11.67 -22.50 -12.93
N HIS A 94 11.15 -21.32 -13.27
CA HIS A 94 10.08 -21.14 -14.23
C HIS A 94 10.41 -20.00 -15.19
N ASP A 95 9.85 -20.08 -16.38
CA ASP A 95 9.95 -19.00 -17.34
C ASP A 95 9.11 -17.79 -16.90
N PHE A 96 9.55 -16.60 -17.28
CA PHE A 96 8.89 -15.37 -16.84
C PHE A 96 7.40 -15.29 -17.25
N SER A 97 7.04 -15.85 -18.41
CA SER A 97 5.64 -15.94 -18.87
C SER A 97 4.77 -16.80 -17.95
N GLU A 98 5.26 -17.96 -17.53
CA GLU A 98 4.56 -18.87 -16.61
C GLU A 98 4.35 -18.22 -15.25
N VAL A 99 5.39 -17.52 -14.79
CA VAL A 99 5.36 -16.76 -13.53
C VAL A 99 4.30 -15.66 -13.60
N LEU A 100 4.27 -14.86 -14.68
CA LEU A 100 3.29 -13.79 -14.87
C LEU A 100 1.86 -14.32 -14.90
N GLU A 101 1.62 -15.42 -15.61
CA GLU A 101 0.31 -16.06 -15.64
C GLU A 101 -0.12 -16.48 -14.23
N ALA A 102 0.74 -17.18 -13.50
CA ALA A 102 0.47 -17.66 -12.15
C ALA A 102 0.13 -16.54 -11.16
N VAL A 103 0.87 -15.41 -11.18
CA VAL A 103 0.59 -14.27 -10.28
C VAL A 103 -0.68 -13.51 -10.67
N SER A 104 -0.99 -13.41 -11.96
CA SER A 104 -2.14 -12.65 -12.45
C SER A 104 -3.49 -13.20 -11.98
N HIS A 105 -3.59 -14.51 -11.75
CA HIS A 105 -4.81 -15.16 -11.32
C HIS A 105 -5.14 -14.93 -9.84
N LYS A 106 -4.13 -14.77 -8.98
CA LYS A 106 -4.33 -14.69 -7.53
C LYS A 106 -5.06 -13.43 -7.08
N THR A 107 -4.91 -12.33 -7.79
CA THR A 107 -5.50 -11.04 -7.39
C THR A 107 -6.99 -10.94 -7.66
N ARG A 108 -7.56 -11.85 -8.47
CA ARG A 108 -9.00 -11.95 -8.73
C ARG A 108 -9.82 -12.28 -7.49
N HIS A 109 -9.20 -12.89 -6.48
CA HIS A 109 -9.85 -13.34 -5.25
C HIS A 109 -9.50 -12.49 -4.03
N CYS A 110 -8.91 -11.31 -4.23
CA CYS A 110 -8.55 -10.42 -3.13
C CYS A 110 -9.77 -9.62 -2.64
N ASN A 111 -9.96 -9.54 -1.31
CA ASN A 111 -11.09 -8.83 -0.71
C ASN A 111 -10.94 -7.30 -0.75
N GLY A 112 -9.72 -6.79 -0.88
CA GLY A 112 -9.38 -5.37 -0.88
C GLY A 112 -7.93 -5.14 -0.45
N CYS A 113 -7.51 -3.89 -0.29
CA CYS A 113 -6.10 -3.56 -0.07
C CYS A 113 -5.90 -2.47 0.98
N TRP A 114 -5.20 -2.82 2.06
CA TRP A 114 -4.75 -1.85 3.06
C TRP A 114 -3.31 -1.37 2.89
N CYS A 115 -2.53 -2.02 2.01
CA CYS A 115 -1.18 -1.58 1.68
C CYS A 115 -1.25 -0.25 0.90
N THR A 116 -0.77 0.84 1.50
CA THR A 116 -0.84 2.18 0.91
C THR A 116 -0.26 2.25 -0.50
N GLY A 117 0.93 1.69 -0.72
CA GLY A 117 1.58 1.75 -2.03
C GLY A 117 0.77 1.04 -3.11
N THR A 118 0.29 -0.17 -2.81
CA THR A 118 -0.56 -0.94 -3.72
C THR A 118 -1.91 -0.25 -3.95
N LEU A 119 -2.52 0.30 -2.91
CA LEU A 119 -3.78 1.03 -3.01
C LEU A 119 -3.64 2.26 -3.92
N GLU A 120 -2.63 3.10 -3.73
CA GLU A 120 -2.39 4.28 -4.57
C GLU A 120 -2.18 3.89 -6.03
N PHE A 121 -1.35 2.86 -6.29
CA PHE A 121 -1.13 2.37 -7.64
C PHE A 121 -2.43 1.89 -8.29
N ASN A 122 -3.25 1.14 -7.56
CA ASN A 122 -4.52 0.64 -8.06
C ASN A 122 -5.51 1.77 -8.36
N GLN A 123 -5.58 2.81 -7.52
CA GLN A 123 -6.44 3.97 -7.76
C GLN A 123 -5.94 4.80 -8.95
N MET A 124 -4.63 4.96 -9.10
CA MET A 124 -4.00 5.61 -10.25
C MET A 124 -4.30 4.87 -11.56
N LEU A 125 -4.08 3.56 -11.59
CA LEU A 125 -4.34 2.72 -12.78
C LEU A 125 -5.85 2.61 -13.09
N SER A 126 -6.71 2.85 -12.10
CA SER A 126 -8.17 3.01 -12.28
C SER A 126 -8.59 4.42 -12.70
N LEU A 127 -7.64 5.30 -13.05
CA LEU A 127 -7.87 6.68 -13.50
C LEU A 127 -8.68 7.54 -12.51
N LYS A 128 -8.54 7.29 -11.20
CA LYS A 128 -9.12 8.18 -10.20
C LYS A 128 -8.38 9.51 -10.23
N LEU A 129 -9.07 10.57 -10.63
CA LEU A 129 -8.51 11.92 -10.76
C LEU A 129 -7.78 12.39 -9.50
N THR A 130 -8.32 12.11 -8.31
CA THR A 130 -7.68 12.51 -7.04
C THR A 130 -6.36 11.79 -6.77
N ALA A 131 -6.17 10.57 -7.27
CA ALA A 131 -4.90 9.85 -7.21
C ALA A 131 -3.88 10.43 -8.19
N LEU A 132 -4.28 10.65 -9.44
CA LEU A 132 -3.44 11.28 -10.47
C LEU A 132 -2.94 12.68 -10.03
N MET A 133 -3.86 13.53 -9.54
CA MET A 133 -3.52 14.86 -9.06
C MET A 133 -2.60 14.83 -7.83
N SER A 134 -2.72 13.80 -6.98
CA SER A 134 -1.87 13.65 -5.81
C SER A 134 -0.41 13.38 -6.20
N ILE A 135 -0.20 12.53 -7.20
CA ILE A 135 1.13 12.23 -7.74
C ILE A 135 1.72 13.47 -8.41
N LEU A 136 0.93 14.16 -9.25
CA LEU A 136 1.37 15.36 -9.95
C LEU A 136 1.75 16.48 -8.98
N HIS A 137 0.95 16.68 -7.93
CA HIS A 137 1.26 17.64 -6.88
C HIS A 137 2.53 17.27 -6.11
N PHE A 138 2.71 15.99 -5.75
CA PHE A 138 3.90 15.55 -5.03
C PHE A 138 5.17 15.68 -5.88
N ALA A 139 5.09 15.40 -7.19
CA ALA A 139 6.20 15.55 -8.12
C ALA A 139 6.60 17.02 -8.36
N THR A 140 5.62 17.93 -8.37
CA THR A 140 5.84 19.37 -8.65
C THR A 140 6.07 20.21 -7.39
N SER A 141 5.71 19.70 -6.21
CA SER A 141 5.87 20.38 -4.93
C SER A 141 6.37 19.39 -3.87
N PRO A 142 7.58 18.82 -4.05
CA PRO A 142 8.11 17.87 -3.09
C PRO A 142 8.23 18.54 -1.72
N PRO A 143 7.90 17.82 -0.63
CA PRO A 143 8.08 18.36 0.71
C PRO A 143 9.52 18.80 0.87
N LYS A 144 9.74 20.03 1.37
CA LYS A 144 11.08 20.48 1.77
C LYS A 144 11.55 19.56 2.88
N ILE A 145 12.36 18.55 2.55
CA ILE A 145 12.99 17.67 3.53
C ILE A 145 13.95 18.58 4.31
N ARG A 146 13.51 19.02 5.49
CA ARG A 146 14.40 19.67 6.44
C ARG A 146 15.40 18.60 6.84
N ASN A 147 16.65 18.73 6.40
CA ASN A 147 17.78 17.91 6.85
C ASN A 147 17.84 17.98 8.39
N ARG A 148 17.11 17.11 9.09
CA ARG A 148 17.45 16.78 10.46
C ARG A 148 18.70 15.93 10.35
N ARG A 149 19.82 16.47 10.84
CA ARG A 149 21.04 15.70 11.02
C ARG A 149 20.68 14.41 11.76
N ILE A 150 20.76 13.29 11.05
CA ILE A 150 20.65 11.95 11.61
C ILE A 150 21.99 11.66 12.27
N HIS A 151 22.26 12.33 13.40
CA HIS A 151 23.46 12.11 14.19
C HIS A 151 23.07 12.03 15.67
N GLU A 152 22.22 11.07 16.01
CA GLU A 152 22.26 10.48 17.34
C GLU A 152 22.30 8.96 17.14
N PRO A 153 23.41 8.28 17.50
CA PRO A 153 23.44 6.84 17.47
C PRO A 153 22.37 6.31 18.43
N CYS A 154 21.54 5.39 17.93
CA CYS A 154 20.63 4.61 18.75
C CYS A 154 21.45 3.92 19.84
N LYS A 155 21.30 4.36 21.09
CA LYS A 155 21.88 3.68 22.25
C LYS A 155 21.08 2.40 22.46
N ILE A 156 21.71 1.26 22.17
CA ILE A 156 21.28 -0.08 22.57
C ILE A 156 21.70 -0.28 24.03
#